data_AF-A0A4R1KH14-F1
#
_entry.id   AF-A0A4R1KH14-F1
#
_cell.length_a   1.000
_cell.length_b   1.000
_cell.length_c   1.000
_cell.angle_alpha   90.00
_cell.angle_beta   90.00
_cell.angle_gamma   90.00
#
_symmetry.space_group_name_H-M   'P 1'
#
loop_
_entity.id
_entity.type
_entity.pdbx_description
1 polymer ?
#
loop_
_entity_poly.entity_id
_entity_poly.type
_entity_poly.pdbx_seq_one_letter_code
_entity_poly.pdbx_strand_id
1 'polypeptide(L)'
;MKKEKRVVKDAKVLTAFIKVYCRENHGGQELCDDCRGVLEYALRRNEKCPLDPKPKCKDCKIHCYKPEMREKIRRIMKFSGIWYIKRGRLDWVWHYFF
;
A
#
# COMPACT_ATOMS: atom_id res chain seq x y z
N MET A 1 -5.13 18.28 10.64
CA MET A 1 -3.85 18.27 9.89
C MET A 1 -3.04 16.95 9.96
N LYS A 2 -3.02 16.20 11.09
CA LYS A 2 -2.23 14.94 11.19
C LYS A 2 -2.73 13.82 10.26
N LYS A 3 -4.06 13.71 10.08
CA LYS A 3 -4.72 12.75 9.19
C LYS A 3 -4.37 12.95 7.71
N GLU A 4 -4.49 14.17 7.21
CA GLU A 4 -4.21 14.53 5.81
C GLU A 4 -2.74 14.27 5.45
N LYS A 5 -1.80 14.69 6.31
CA LYS A 5 -0.37 14.38 6.14
C LYS A 5 -0.09 12.87 6.08
N ARG A 6 -0.83 12.05 6.85
CA ARG A 6 -0.71 10.59 6.81
C ARG A 6 -1.30 10.02 5.52
N VAL A 7 -2.47 10.48 5.09
CA VAL A 7 -3.10 10.05 3.82
C VAL A 7 -2.16 10.30 2.64
N VAL A 8 -1.55 11.48 2.55
CA VAL A 8 -0.60 11.81 1.47
C VAL A 8 0.65 10.92 1.52
N LYS A 9 1.19 10.63 2.72
CA LYS A 9 2.33 9.71 2.89
C LYS A 9 1.96 8.28 2.47
N ASP A 10 0.83 7.77 2.95
CA ASP A 10 0.34 6.43 2.63
C ASP A 10 0.09 6.28 1.11
N ALA A 11 -0.47 7.30 0.46
CA ALA A 11 -0.69 7.34 -0.98
C ALA A 11 0.62 7.23 -1.79
N LYS A 12 1.66 7.96 -1.39
CA LYS A 12 2.99 7.90 -2.03
C LYS A 12 3.60 6.50 -1.91
N VAL A 13 3.55 5.92 -0.71
CA VAL A 13 4.07 4.56 -0.45
C VAL A 13 3.32 3.52 -1.27
N LEU A 14 1.98 3.54 -1.24
CA LEU A 14 1.14 2.63 -2.01
C LEU A 14 1.44 2.70 -3.51
N THR A 15 1.56 3.91 -4.06
CA THR A 15 1.87 4.11 -5.48
C THR A 15 3.21 3.49 -5.85
N ALA A 16 4.26 3.73 -5.08
CA ALA A 16 5.58 3.15 -5.32
C ALA A 16 5.56 1.62 -5.24
N PHE A 17 4.90 1.08 -4.23
CA PHE A 17 4.80 -0.37 -4.00
C PHE A 17 4.03 -1.08 -5.12
N ILE A 18 2.90 -0.54 -5.54
CA ILE A 18 2.08 -1.12 -6.61
C ILE A 18 2.80 -1.05 -7.95
N LYS A 19 3.53 0.04 -8.24
CA LYS A 19 4.36 0.16 -9.45
C LYS A 19 5.43 -0.92 -9.52
N VAL A 20 6.16 -1.14 -8.43
CA VAL A 20 7.17 -2.22 -8.35
C VAL A 20 6.54 -3.59 -8.57
N TYR A 21 5.43 -3.88 -7.90
CA TYR A 21 4.74 -5.15 -8.05
C TYR A 21 4.28 -5.39 -9.49
N CYS A 22 3.65 -4.39 -10.11
CA CYS A 22 3.16 -4.49 -11.48
C CYS A 22 4.32 -4.71 -12.46
N ARG A 23 5.41 -3.96 -12.33
CA ARG A 23 6.58 -4.09 -13.21
C ARG A 23 7.22 -5.47 -13.11
N GLU A 24 7.39 -5.99 -11.90
CA GLU A 24 8.12 -7.24 -11.68
C GLU A 24 7.25 -8.49 -11.93
N ASN A 25 5.94 -8.42 -11.70
CA ASN A 25 5.06 -9.58 -11.90
C ASN A 25 4.33 -9.58 -13.25
N HIS A 26 4.05 -8.41 -13.82
CA HIS A 26 3.30 -8.29 -15.09
C HIS A 26 4.15 -7.75 -16.24
N GLY A 27 5.40 -7.32 -16.00
CA GLY A 27 6.36 -6.97 -17.04
C GLY A 27 6.13 -5.65 -17.79
N GLY A 28 5.07 -4.90 -17.45
CA GLY A 28 4.73 -3.63 -18.12
C GLY A 28 5.55 -2.43 -17.65
N GLN A 29 5.76 -1.45 -18.53
CA GLN A 29 6.32 -0.13 -18.18
C GLN A 29 5.31 0.73 -17.40
N GLU A 30 4.03 0.58 -17.70
CA GLU A 30 2.93 1.28 -17.03
C GLU A 30 2.15 0.35 -16.09
N LEU A 31 1.32 0.94 -15.22
CA LEU A 31 0.38 0.19 -14.39
C LEU A 31 -0.69 -0.45 -15.26
N CYS A 32 -0.80 -1.78 -15.21
CA CYS A 32 -1.91 -2.51 -15.80
C CYS A 32 -3.23 -2.14 -15.11
N ASP A 33 -4.36 -2.43 -15.76
CA ASP A 33 -5.69 -2.06 -15.28
C ASP A 33 -6.01 -2.65 -13.91
N ASP A 34 -5.58 -3.89 -13.64
CA ASP A 34 -5.74 -4.53 -12.34
C ASP A 34 -5.01 -3.77 -11.22
N CYS A 35 -3.74 -3.43 -11.44
CA CYS A 35 -2.95 -2.70 -10.45
C CYS A 35 -3.45 -1.26 -10.28
N ARG A 36 -3.91 -0.63 -11.37
CA ARG A 36 -4.54 0.70 -11.33
C ARG A 36 -5.83 0.68 -10.51
N GLY A 37 -6.70 -0.31 -10.74
CA GLY A 37 -7.93 -0.47 -9.97
C GLY A 37 -7.69 -0.69 -8.47
N VAL A 38 -6.64 -1.45 -8.12
CA VAL A 38 -6.23 -1.60 -6.71
C VAL A 38 -5.73 -0.29 -6.11
N LEU A 39 -4.91 0.47 -6.84
CA LEU A 39 -4.39 1.76 -6.39
C LEU A 39 -5.52 2.76 -6.14
N GLU A 40 -6.39 2.97 -7.12
CA GLU A 40 -7.51 3.91 -7.03
C GLU A 40 -8.46 3.54 -5.88
N TYR A 41 -8.78 2.25 -5.74
CA TYR A 41 -9.59 1.76 -4.63
C TYR A 41 -8.96 2.10 -3.28
N ALA A 42 -7.65 1.86 -3.13
CA ALA A 42 -6.94 2.09 -1.88
C ALA A 42 -6.86 3.58 -1.52
N LEU A 43 -6.60 4.44 -2.51
CA LEU A 43 -6.57 5.90 -2.35
C LEU A 43 -7.93 6.44 -1.89
N ARG A 44 -9.00 6.05 -2.59
CA ARG A 44 -10.37 6.47 -2.26
C ARG A 44 -10.78 6.05 -0.85
N ARG A 45 -10.38 4.85 -0.41
CA ARG A 45 -10.64 4.37 0.96
C ARG A 45 -9.80 5.12 2.00
N ASN A 46 -8.59 5.54 1.66
CA ASN A 46 -7.74 6.29 2.57
C ASN A 46 -8.26 7.70 2.82
N GLU A 47 -8.69 8.39 1.77
CA GLU A 47 -9.31 9.73 1.84
C GLU A 47 -10.59 9.72 2.66
N LYS A 48 -11.48 8.75 2.40
CA LYS A 48 -12.78 8.63 3.08
C LYS A 48 -12.72 7.96 4.46
N CYS A 49 -11.54 7.79 5.03
CA CYS A 49 -11.40 7.15 6.34
C CYS A 49 -12.04 8.03 7.43
N PRO A 50 -12.98 7.52 8.26
CA PRO A 50 -13.65 8.34 9.26
C PRO A 50 -12.79 8.62 10.50
N LEU A 51 -11.77 7.80 10.77
CA LEU A 51 -10.97 7.86 12.00
C LEU A 51 -9.98 9.04 12.01
N ASP A 52 -9.89 9.73 13.14
CA ASP A 52 -8.86 10.73 13.46
C ASP A 52 -8.41 10.59 14.93
N PRO A 53 -7.14 10.25 15.23
CA PRO A 53 -6.05 10.00 14.29
C PRO A 53 -6.25 8.69 13.51
N LYS A 54 -6.03 8.76 12.19
CA LYS A 54 -6.10 7.58 11.30
C LYS A 54 -5.03 6.54 11.71
N PRO A 55 -5.40 5.33 12.20
CA PRO A 55 -4.44 4.28 12.50
C PRO A 55 -3.86 3.67 11.21
N LYS A 56 -2.83 2.81 11.33
CA LYS A 56 -2.40 2.00 10.19
C LYS A 56 -3.55 1.05 9.82
N CYS A 57 -3.75 0.80 8.52
CA CYS A 57 -4.85 -0.05 8.06
C CYS A 57 -4.81 -1.48 8.64
N LYS A 58 -3.61 -2.00 8.95
CA LYS A 58 -3.42 -3.30 9.61
C LYS A 58 -3.96 -3.34 11.04
N ASP A 59 -3.90 -2.21 11.75
CA ASP A 59 -4.28 -2.07 13.17
C ASP A 59 -5.69 -1.46 13.31
N CYS A 60 -6.40 -1.26 12.20
CA CYS A 60 -7.72 -0.63 12.18
C CYS A 60 -8.81 -1.61 12.61
N LYS A 61 -9.70 -1.20 13.53
CA LYS A 61 -10.78 -2.06 14.04
C LYS A 61 -11.97 -2.23 13.08
N ILE A 62 -12.25 -1.24 12.22
CA ILE A 62 -13.46 -1.17 11.37
C ILE A 62 -13.10 -1.48 9.90
N HIS A 63 -12.36 -2.56 9.63
CA HIS A 63 -11.78 -2.84 8.31
C HIS A 63 -12.71 -2.55 7.11
N CYS A 64 -12.44 -1.45 6.39
CA CYS A 64 -13.31 -0.94 5.30
C CYS A 64 -12.96 -1.50 3.91
N TYR A 65 -11.98 -2.40 3.83
CA TYR A 65 -11.56 -3.04 2.60
C TYR A 65 -12.42 -4.27 2.34
N LYS A 66 -12.86 -4.46 1.09
CA LYS A 66 -13.41 -5.75 0.65
C LYS A 66 -12.35 -6.85 0.86
N PRO A 67 -12.73 -8.07 1.27
CA PRO A 67 -11.79 -9.16 1.53
C PRO A 67 -10.81 -9.40 0.37
N GLU A 68 -11.32 -9.48 -0.85
CA GLU A 68 -10.51 -9.67 -2.07
C GLU A 68 -9.47 -8.55 -2.28
N MET A 69 -9.89 -7.28 -2.14
CA MET A 69 -8.99 -6.14 -2.28
C MET A 69 -7.95 -6.09 -1.15
N ARG A 70 -8.35 -6.51 0.06
CA ARG A 70 -7.44 -6.63 1.20
C ARG A 70 -6.34 -7.65 0.93
N GLU A 71 -6.68 -8.80 0.35
CA GLU A 71 -5.69 -9.80 -0.02
C GLU A 71 -4.75 -9.32 -1.12
N LYS A 72 -5.29 -8.68 -2.18
CA LYS A 72 -4.47 -8.09 -3.26
C LYS A 72 -3.45 -7.10 -2.69
N ILE A 73 -3.89 -6.15 -1.86
CA ILE A 73 -3.02 -5.18 -1.19
C ILE A 73 -1.99 -5.88 -0.29
N ARG A 74 -2.38 -6.89 0.50
CA ARG A 74 -1.42 -7.63 1.35
C ARG A 74 -0.34 -8.31 0.52
N ARG A 75 -0.70 -8.94 -0.60
CA ARG A 75 0.26 -9.57 -1.53
C ARG A 75 1.24 -8.54 -2.09
N ILE A 76 0.72 -7.40 -2.58
CA ILE A 76 1.54 -6.31 -3.12
C ILE A 76 2.47 -5.74 -2.04
N MET A 77 1.95 -5.42 -0.86
CA MET A 77 2.73 -4.84 0.23
C MET A 77 3.84 -5.79 0.71
N LYS A 78 3.58 -7.12 0.73
CA LYS A 78 4.58 -8.13 1.10
C LYS A 78 5.67 -8.24 0.02
N PHE A 79 5.28 -8.40 -1.24
CA PHE A 79 6.21 -8.56 -2.34
C PHE A 79 7.11 -7.35 -2.50
N SER A 80 6.52 -6.16 -2.62
CA SER A 80 7.28 -4.93 -2.84
C SER A 80 8.15 -4.56 -1.63
N GLY A 81 7.70 -4.87 -0.41
CA GLY A 81 8.52 -4.71 0.79
C GLY A 81 9.81 -5.54 0.74
N ILE A 82 9.69 -6.84 0.43
CA ILE A 82 10.84 -7.74 0.25
C ILE A 82 11.75 -7.26 -0.89
N TRP A 83 11.16 -6.80 -1.98
CA TRP A 83 11.89 -6.27 -3.13
C TRP A 83 12.76 -5.07 -2.76
N TYR A 84 12.22 -4.09 -2.01
CA TYR A 84 12.98 -2.92 -1.57
C TYR A 84 14.10 -3.31 -0.59
N ILE A 85 13.82 -4.24 0.33
CA ILE A 85 14.81 -4.77 1.28
C ILE A 85 16.01 -5.38 0.53
N LYS A 86 15.74 -6.22 -0.48
CA LYS A 86 16.79 -6.87 -1.28
C LYS A 86 17.70 -5.89 -2.04
N ARG A 87 17.25 -4.65 -2.29
CA ARG A 87 18.00 -3.63 -3.05
C ARG A 87 18.58 -2.51 -2.17
N GLY A 88 18.84 -2.79 -0.90
CA GLY A 88 19.60 -1.89 -0.03
C GLY A 88 18.77 -1.01 0.91
N ARG A 89 17.43 -1.15 0.94
CA ARG A 89 16.58 -0.56 1.99
C ARG A 89 16.57 -1.42 3.25
N LEU A 90 17.75 -1.67 3.81
CA LEU A 90 17.90 -2.44 5.05
C LEU A 90 17.22 -1.74 6.25
N ASP A 91 17.07 -0.41 6.19
CA ASP A 91 16.30 0.40 7.15
C ASP A 91 14.84 -0.08 7.30
N TRP A 92 14.27 -0.72 6.27
CA TRP A 92 12.89 -1.22 6.29
C TRP A 92 12.73 -2.61 6.89
N VAL A 93 13.81 -3.37 7.06
CA VAL A 93 13.77 -4.71 7.68
C VAL A 93 13.25 -4.61 9.12
N TRP A 94 13.78 -3.64 9.87
CA TRP A 94 13.40 -3.41 11.26
C TRP A 94 11.95 -2.94 11.42
N HIS A 95 11.41 -2.19 10.44
CA HIS A 95 10.02 -1.73 10.45
C HIS A 95 8.98 -2.77 9.98
N TYR A 96 9.41 -3.82 9.27
CA TYR A 96 8.54 -4.87 8.74
C TYR A 96 8.51 -6.14 9.59
N PHE A 97 9.60 -6.44 10.31
CA PHE A 97 9.73 -7.64 11.17
C PHE A 97 9.54 -7.38 12.67
N PHE A 98 9.72 -6.14 13.16
CA PHE A 98 9.47 -5.71 14.54
C PHE A 98 8.43 -4.59 14.59
#